data_AF-A0A7L1SST6-F1
#
_entry.id   AF-A0A7L1SST6-F1
#
_cell.length_a   1.000
_cell.length_b   1.000
_cell.length_c   1.000
_cell.angle_alpha   90.00
_cell.angle_beta   90.00
_cell.angle_gamma   90.00
#
_symmetry.space_group_name_H-M   'P 1'
#
loop_
_entity.id
_entity.type
_entity.pdbx_description
1 polymer ?
#
loop_
_entity_poly.entity_id
_entity_poly.type
_entity_poly.pdbx_seq_one_letter_code
_entity_poly.pdbx_strand_id
1 'polypeptide(L)'
;MAEQCAATNLKPLYLTVETPSFYTWTSAVGFAKGDMLCKHMCRAVENDFMVSREDSFIDGTRCEQDDSEHHGTFSLCVMGSCRAFGCDGQMDSKKIMDSCKVCGGDNTTCTKVSGSYTEGKAKEYVTFLSVPYNATLVHVTNRRPLFTHLAVKVKGEYVVAGKGKISLNVTYPSVLEDSQIKYKVFLTKDNLPSLEEVHVDGPTQEEIEIQVYRRYSKEYGNATNPDITFNYFVPRENLTYVWVPQQGPCSVTCGEGEAAVLNL
;
A
#
# COMPACT_ATOMS: atom_id res chain seq x y z
N MET A 1 -2.65 16.82 -9.60
CA MET A 1 -3.95 16.92 -10.31
C MET A 1 -4.98 17.73 -9.55
N ALA A 2 -5.29 17.42 -8.28
CA ALA A 2 -6.34 18.13 -7.54
C ALA A 2 -6.13 19.65 -7.47
N GLU A 3 -4.89 20.11 -7.24
CA GLU A 3 -4.55 21.54 -7.25
C GLU A 3 -4.80 22.21 -8.62
N GLN A 4 -4.41 21.55 -9.71
CA GLN A 4 -4.65 22.04 -11.08
C GLN A 4 -6.16 22.14 -11.38
N CYS A 5 -6.97 21.18 -10.92
CA CYS A 5 -8.43 21.28 -10.99
C CYS A 5 -8.98 22.45 -10.16
N ALA A 6 -8.52 22.58 -8.90
CA ALA A 6 -8.99 23.61 -7.97
C ALA A 6 -8.66 25.03 -8.44
N ALA A 7 -7.56 25.22 -9.19
CA ALA A 7 -7.23 26.49 -9.83
C ALA A 7 -8.32 26.98 -10.81
N THR A 8 -9.21 26.09 -11.27
CA THR A 8 -10.32 26.43 -12.16
C THR A 8 -11.65 26.65 -11.44
N ASN A 9 -11.69 26.64 -10.09
CA ASN A 9 -12.92 26.85 -9.31
C ASN A 9 -13.63 28.17 -9.62
N LEU A 10 -12.85 29.21 -9.96
CA LEU A 10 -13.37 30.54 -10.29
C LEU A 10 -13.83 30.67 -11.75
N LYS A 11 -13.57 29.66 -12.61
CA LYS A 11 -14.04 29.65 -13.99
C LYS A 11 -15.47 29.09 -14.02
N PRO A 12 -16.49 29.83 -14.48
CA PRO A 12 -17.86 29.33 -14.48
C PRO A 12 -18.05 28.18 -15.48
N LEU A 13 -19.05 27.33 -15.24
CA LEU A 13 -19.58 26.37 -16.19
C LEU A 13 -20.99 26.79 -16.60
N TYR A 14 -21.24 26.90 -17.90
CA TYR A 14 -22.54 27.29 -18.46
C TYR A 14 -23.29 26.04 -18.91
N LEU A 15 -23.98 25.38 -17.97
CA LEU A 15 -24.84 24.23 -18.27
C LEU A 15 -26.17 24.67 -18.89
N THR A 16 -26.62 25.88 -18.56
CA THR A 16 -27.75 26.58 -19.17
C THR A 16 -27.24 27.90 -19.74
N VAL A 17 -27.87 28.38 -20.82
CA VAL A 17 -27.35 29.49 -21.65
C VAL A 17 -27.17 30.80 -20.87
N GLU A 18 -27.88 30.99 -19.75
CA GLU A 18 -27.97 32.29 -19.07
C GLU A 18 -27.40 32.33 -17.65
N THR A 19 -27.14 31.20 -16.99
CA THR A 19 -26.69 31.19 -15.58
C THR A 19 -25.34 30.50 -15.39
N PRO A 20 -24.29 31.24 -15.00
CA PRO A 20 -23.01 30.62 -14.67
C PRO A 20 -23.12 29.82 -13.38
N SER A 21 -22.67 28.57 -13.42
CA SER A 21 -22.56 27.71 -12.24
C SER A 21 -21.10 27.57 -11.82
N PHE A 22 -20.83 27.64 -10.52
CA PHE A 22 -19.50 27.48 -9.94
C PHE A 22 -19.44 26.21 -9.13
N TYR A 23 -18.32 25.51 -9.22
CA TYR A 23 -18.13 24.22 -8.56
C TYR A 23 -16.75 24.17 -7.94
N THR A 24 -16.64 23.41 -6.85
CA THR A 24 -15.36 22.98 -6.31
C THR A 24 -14.92 21.74 -7.07
N TRP A 25 -13.77 21.83 -7.73
CA TRP A 25 -13.22 20.78 -8.55
C TRP A 25 -12.13 20.00 -7.82
N THR A 26 -12.10 18.69 -8.06
CA THR A 26 -11.00 17.80 -7.66
C THR A 26 -10.61 16.89 -8.82
N SER A 27 -9.56 16.10 -8.63
CA SER A 27 -9.10 15.13 -9.62
C SER A 27 -10.18 14.07 -9.92
N ALA A 28 -10.33 13.70 -11.19
CA ALA A 28 -11.20 12.61 -11.63
C ALA A 28 -10.53 11.22 -11.55
N VAL A 29 -9.37 11.10 -10.89
CA VAL A 29 -8.66 9.83 -10.69
C VAL A 29 -9.55 8.78 -10.02
N GLY A 30 -9.43 7.52 -10.46
CA GLY A 30 -10.31 6.42 -10.06
C GLY A 30 -11.64 6.36 -10.83
N PHE A 31 -11.98 7.40 -11.60
CA PHE A 31 -13.17 7.45 -12.46
C PHE A 31 -12.79 7.63 -13.94
N ALA A 32 -11.80 8.47 -14.22
CA ALA A 32 -11.21 8.68 -15.53
C ALA A 32 -9.75 8.20 -15.53
N LYS A 33 -9.33 7.62 -16.67
CA LYS A 33 -7.99 7.06 -16.88
C LYS A 33 -7.45 7.44 -18.26
N GLY A 34 -6.20 7.09 -18.52
CA GLY A 34 -5.53 7.25 -19.80
C GLY A 34 -5.52 8.69 -20.30
N ASP A 35 -5.63 8.84 -21.61
CA ASP A 35 -5.65 10.15 -22.28
C ASP A 35 -6.83 11.00 -21.83
N MET A 36 -7.99 10.39 -21.55
CA MET A 36 -9.16 11.12 -21.05
C MET A 36 -8.86 11.83 -19.73
N LEU A 37 -8.12 11.19 -18.82
CA LEU A 37 -7.68 11.82 -17.59
C LEU A 37 -6.71 12.99 -17.89
N CYS A 38 -5.74 12.79 -18.77
CA CYS A 38 -4.74 13.80 -19.12
C CYS A 38 -5.29 15.02 -19.87
N LYS A 39 -6.45 14.91 -20.51
CA LYS A 39 -7.27 16.03 -21.02
C LYS A 39 -7.96 16.80 -19.89
N HIS A 40 -7.24 17.07 -18.81
CA HIS A 40 -7.67 17.90 -17.68
C HIS A 40 -9.06 17.55 -17.12
N MET A 41 -9.36 16.26 -17.01
CA MET A 41 -10.64 15.78 -16.49
C MET A 41 -10.72 16.00 -14.97
N CYS A 42 -11.71 16.77 -14.54
CA CYS A 42 -11.95 17.09 -13.14
C CYS A 42 -13.36 16.67 -12.73
N ARG A 43 -13.52 16.24 -11.47
CA ARG A 43 -14.80 15.88 -10.86
C ARG A 43 -15.29 17.04 -9.99
N ALA A 44 -16.58 17.36 -10.09
CA ALA A 44 -17.23 18.26 -9.16
C ALA A 44 -17.47 17.55 -7.82
N VAL A 45 -16.90 18.07 -6.73
CA VAL A 45 -16.86 17.40 -5.41
C VAL A 45 -18.26 17.03 -4.89
N GLU A 46 -19.25 17.89 -5.09
CA GLU A 46 -20.60 17.73 -4.54
C GLU A 46 -21.64 17.26 -5.58
N ASN A 47 -21.27 17.13 -6.85
CA ASN A 47 -22.23 16.94 -7.95
C ASN A 47 -21.96 15.71 -8.83
N ASP A 48 -20.99 14.87 -8.47
CA ASP A 48 -20.69 13.56 -9.09
C ASP A 48 -20.51 13.51 -10.62
N PHE A 49 -20.49 14.66 -11.30
CA PHE A 49 -20.20 14.76 -12.73
C PHE A 49 -18.73 15.17 -12.96
N MET A 50 -18.25 14.89 -14.17
CA MET A 50 -16.87 15.14 -14.59
C MET A 50 -16.86 15.90 -15.91
N VAL A 51 -15.96 16.88 -16.02
CA VAL A 51 -15.74 17.65 -17.26
C VAL A 51 -14.27 18.01 -17.43
N SER A 52 -13.87 18.21 -18.67
CA SER A 52 -12.60 18.85 -19.01
C SER A 52 -12.64 20.32 -18.58
N ARG A 53 -11.64 20.77 -17.81
CA ARG A 53 -11.58 22.16 -17.34
C ARG A 53 -10.64 23.04 -18.16
N GLU A 54 -9.63 22.44 -18.78
CA GLU A 54 -8.69 23.07 -19.72
C GLU A 54 -8.36 22.07 -20.84
N ASP A 55 -7.37 22.36 -21.68
CA ASP A 55 -6.92 21.48 -22.76
C ASP A 55 -6.22 20.21 -22.27
N SER A 56 -5.34 20.32 -21.27
CA SER A 56 -4.62 19.20 -20.66
C SER A 56 -4.01 19.57 -19.30
N PHE A 57 -3.76 18.56 -18.46
CA PHE A 57 -2.89 18.75 -17.30
C PHE A 57 -1.47 19.09 -17.74
N ILE A 58 -0.71 19.74 -16.84
CA ILE A 58 0.69 20.11 -17.06
C ILE A 58 1.53 18.85 -17.31
N ASP A 59 2.44 18.92 -18.27
CA ASP A 59 3.35 17.82 -18.58
C ASP A 59 4.15 17.39 -17.34
N GLY A 60 4.23 16.07 -17.12
CA GLY A 60 4.82 15.49 -15.91
C GLY A 60 3.82 15.29 -14.76
N THR A 61 2.54 15.63 -14.93
CA THR A 61 1.50 15.24 -13.97
C THR A 61 1.24 13.72 -14.03
N ARG A 62 1.28 13.02 -12.90
CA ARG A 62 0.98 11.56 -12.81
C ARG A 62 -0.42 11.24 -13.33
N CYS A 63 -0.56 10.17 -14.12
CA CYS A 63 -1.83 9.66 -14.64
C CYS A 63 -1.97 8.15 -14.44
N GLU A 64 -3.22 7.67 -14.38
CA GLU A 64 -3.53 6.25 -14.31
C GLU A 64 -3.74 5.70 -15.73
N GLN A 65 -3.01 4.67 -16.12
CA GLN A 65 -3.20 3.97 -17.41
C GLN A 65 -4.52 3.17 -17.42
N ASP A 66 -5.10 2.98 -18.60
CA ASP A 66 -6.25 2.08 -18.78
C ASP A 66 -5.83 0.60 -18.64
N ASP A 67 -4.61 0.26 -19.05
CA ASP A 67 -4.13 -1.12 -19.14
C ASP A 67 -3.19 -1.51 -18.00
N SER A 68 -3.42 -2.70 -17.43
CA SER A 68 -2.61 -3.31 -16.38
C SER A 68 -1.28 -3.90 -16.86
N GLU A 69 -1.00 -3.91 -18.17
CA GLU A 69 0.18 -4.58 -18.74
C GLU A 69 1.51 -3.92 -18.36
N HIS A 70 1.49 -2.70 -17.85
CA HIS A 70 2.67 -1.89 -17.59
C HIS A 70 3.15 -1.97 -16.13
N HIS A 71 3.10 -3.17 -15.53
CA HIS A 71 3.60 -3.45 -14.19
C HIS A 71 5.07 -2.99 -14.04
N GLY A 72 5.32 -2.04 -13.13
CA GLY A 72 6.67 -1.55 -12.84
C GLY A 72 7.11 -0.31 -13.62
N THR A 73 6.19 0.30 -14.39
CA THR A 73 6.37 1.63 -15.01
C THR A 73 5.50 2.66 -14.30
N PHE A 74 5.87 3.94 -14.39
CA PHE A 74 5.02 5.05 -13.96
C PHE A 74 4.49 5.77 -15.19
N SER A 75 3.34 6.46 -15.06
CA SER A 75 2.72 7.15 -16.19
C SER A 75 2.53 8.64 -15.90
N LEU A 76 2.76 9.44 -16.94
CA LEU A 76 2.77 10.90 -16.90
C LEU A 76 1.98 11.47 -18.07
N CYS A 77 1.28 12.58 -17.84
CA CYS A 77 0.70 13.36 -18.92
C CYS A 77 1.82 14.03 -19.72
N VAL A 78 1.75 13.89 -21.05
CA VAL A 78 2.61 14.56 -22.03
C VAL A 78 1.73 15.01 -23.18
N MET A 79 1.61 16.34 -23.38
CA MET A 79 0.76 16.96 -24.40
C MET A 79 -0.71 16.47 -24.33
N GLY A 80 -1.21 16.22 -23.13
CA GLY A 80 -2.57 15.74 -22.89
C GLY A 80 -2.84 14.28 -23.21
N SER A 81 -1.79 13.47 -23.44
CA SER A 81 -1.88 12.01 -23.48
C SER A 81 -1.15 11.39 -22.27
N CYS A 82 -1.64 10.26 -21.76
CA CYS A 82 -1.00 9.53 -20.67
C CYS A 82 0.06 8.59 -21.25
N ARG A 83 1.33 8.86 -20.97
CA ARG A 83 2.48 8.12 -21.51
C ARG A 83 3.15 7.30 -20.43
N ALA A 84 3.61 6.10 -20.79
CA ALA A 84 4.34 5.22 -19.89
C ALA A 84 5.84 5.56 -19.91
N PHE A 85 6.46 5.49 -18.73
CA PHE A 85 7.89 5.73 -18.53
C PHE A 85 8.49 4.55 -17.79
N GLY A 86 9.60 4.02 -18.32
CA GLY A 86 10.33 2.98 -17.62
C GLY A 86 11.01 3.50 -16.36
N CYS A 87 11.53 2.58 -15.56
CA CYS A 87 12.24 2.90 -14.33
C CYS A 87 13.50 3.77 -14.54
N ASP A 88 14.00 3.86 -15.78
CA ASP A 88 15.13 4.71 -16.18
C ASP A 88 14.70 6.13 -16.58
N GLY A 89 13.41 6.47 -16.42
CA GLY A 89 12.86 7.78 -16.73
C GLY A 89 12.69 8.07 -18.21
N GLN A 90 12.90 7.08 -19.08
CA GLN A 90 12.70 7.23 -20.51
C GLN A 90 11.29 6.79 -20.90
N MET A 91 10.63 7.62 -21.71
CA MET A 91 9.32 7.34 -22.29
C MET A 91 9.40 6.07 -23.15
N ASP A 92 8.46 5.15 -22.96
CA ASP A 92 8.34 3.89 -23.70
C ASP A 92 9.58 2.97 -23.68
N SER A 93 10.50 3.13 -22.71
CA SER A 93 11.73 2.31 -22.62
C SER A 93 11.49 0.85 -22.21
N LYS A 94 10.30 0.56 -21.67
CA LYS A 94 9.88 -0.76 -21.14
C LYS A 94 10.78 -1.33 -20.04
N LYS A 95 11.74 -0.57 -19.52
CA LYS A 95 12.54 -1.02 -18.38
C LYS A 95 11.70 -0.98 -17.11
N ILE A 96 11.77 -2.06 -16.33
CA ILE A 96 11.02 -2.22 -15.09
C ILE A 96 11.97 -2.38 -13.91
N MET A 97 11.48 -2.01 -12.73
CA MET A 97 12.16 -2.32 -11.48
C MET A 97 12.14 -3.83 -11.23
N ASP A 98 13.25 -4.37 -10.73
CA ASP A 98 13.28 -5.73 -10.19
C ASP A 98 12.63 -5.79 -8.78
N SER A 99 12.62 -6.98 -8.17
CA SER A 99 12.04 -7.19 -6.83
C SER A 99 12.77 -6.41 -5.73
N CYS A 100 14.02 -6.03 -5.98
CA CYS A 100 14.87 -5.25 -5.09
C CYS A 100 14.76 -3.74 -5.34
N LYS A 101 13.88 -3.32 -6.26
CA LYS A 101 13.73 -1.95 -6.76
C LYS A 101 14.99 -1.40 -7.45
N VAL A 102 15.76 -2.27 -8.10
CA VAL A 102 16.85 -1.89 -9.01
C VAL A 102 16.31 -1.86 -10.44
N CYS A 103 16.50 -0.74 -11.13
CA CYS A 103 16.02 -0.59 -12.50
C CYS A 103 16.78 -1.50 -13.47
N GLY A 104 16.06 -2.40 -14.15
CA GLY A 104 16.68 -3.42 -15.01
C GLY A 104 17.55 -4.43 -14.25
N GLY A 105 17.31 -4.58 -12.94
CA GLY A 105 18.05 -5.51 -12.09
C GLY A 105 17.69 -6.97 -12.34
N ASP A 106 18.47 -7.87 -11.74
CA ASP A 106 18.39 -9.33 -11.89
C ASP A 106 17.89 -10.04 -10.61
N ASN A 107 17.36 -9.28 -9.63
CA ASN A 107 16.91 -9.76 -8.31
C ASN A 107 18.01 -10.30 -7.39
N THR A 108 19.29 -10.00 -7.63
CA THR A 108 20.39 -10.56 -6.83
C THR A 108 20.77 -9.73 -5.60
N THR A 109 20.39 -8.45 -5.55
CA THR A 109 20.81 -7.48 -4.51
C THR A 109 20.00 -7.56 -3.21
N CYS A 110 18.92 -8.33 -3.20
CA CYS A 110 18.04 -8.52 -2.04
C CYS A 110 17.76 -10.00 -1.77
N THR A 111 17.13 -10.27 -0.62
CA THR A 111 16.67 -11.61 -0.21
C THR A 111 15.21 -11.57 0.17
N LYS A 112 14.47 -12.61 -0.23
CA LYS A 112 13.07 -12.78 0.15
C LYS A 112 12.95 -13.30 1.58
N VAL A 113 12.17 -12.61 2.39
CA VAL A 113 11.74 -13.05 3.72
C VAL A 113 10.27 -13.46 3.63
N SER A 114 9.89 -14.53 4.32
CA SER A 114 8.51 -15.00 4.35
C SER A 114 8.16 -15.52 5.74
N GLY A 115 6.89 -15.42 6.10
CA GLY A 115 6.40 -15.87 7.39
C GLY A 115 4.89 -16.02 7.41
N SER A 116 4.39 -16.48 8.56
CA SER A 116 2.96 -16.69 8.80
C SER A 116 2.61 -16.28 10.21
N TYR A 117 1.35 -15.90 10.42
CA TYR A 117 0.82 -15.52 11.72
C TYR A 117 -0.62 -16.01 11.88
N THR A 118 -0.87 -16.75 12.95
CA THR A 118 -2.19 -17.35 13.26
C THR A 118 -2.70 -16.95 14.64
N GLU A 119 -1.97 -16.06 15.31
CA GLU A 119 -2.18 -15.68 16.69
C GLU A 119 -2.92 -14.34 16.81
N GLY A 120 -3.07 -13.82 18.03
CA GLY A 120 -3.71 -12.53 18.28
C GLY A 120 -4.47 -12.51 19.60
N LYS A 121 -4.93 -11.33 19.99
CA LYS A 121 -5.68 -11.09 21.24
C LYS A 121 -7.11 -10.67 20.92
N ALA A 122 -8.05 -11.21 21.68
CA ALA A 122 -9.46 -10.92 21.48
C ALA A 122 -9.74 -9.43 21.72
N LYS A 123 -10.45 -8.80 20.79
CA LYS A 123 -10.83 -7.39 20.78
C LYS A 123 -9.67 -6.39 20.80
N GLU A 124 -8.47 -6.82 20.42
CA GLU A 124 -7.28 -5.96 20.34
C GLU A 124 -6.65 -6.04 18.95
N TYR A 125 -5.97 -4.97 18.55
CA TYR A 125 -5.03 -5.00 17.43
C TYR A 125 -3.67 -5.45 17.94
N VAL A 126 -3.11 -6.49 17.31
CA VAL A 126 -1.78 -7.01 17.64
C VAL A 126 -0.87 -6.85 16.44
N THR A 127 0.25 -6.15 16.62
CA THR A 127 1.33 -6.07 15.61
C THR A 127 1.96 -7.45 15.45
N PHE A 128 1.94 -7.98 14.23
CA PHE A 128 2.63 -9.22 13.89
C PHE A 128 3.78 -9.00 12.91
N LEU A 129 3.80 -7.85 12.21
CA LEU A 129 4.87 -7.49 11.29
C LEU A 129 5.16 -6.00 11.38
N SER A 130 6.34 -5.66 11.90
CA SER A 130 6.95 -4.33 11.71
C SER A 130 7.77 -4.41 10.43
N VAL A 131 7.38 -3.66 9.41
CA VAL A 131 8.03 -3.70 8.10
C VAL A 131 9.40 -3.04 8.21
N PRO A 132 10.49 -3.73 7.87
CA PRO A 132 11.83 -3.16 8.01
C PRO A 132 12.04 -2.00 7.02
N TYR A 133 12.98 -1.11 7.33
CA TYR A 133 13.43 -0.09 6.40
C TYR A 133 14.03 -0.72 5.14
N ASN A 134 13.80 -0.07 4.00
CA ASN A 134 14.19 -0.54 2.67
C ASN A 134 13.57 -1.89 2.27
N ALA A 135 12.48 -2.30 2.92
CA ALA A 135 11.69 -3.43 2.45
C ALA A 135 10.99 -3.06 1.15
N THR A 136 10.90 -4.04 0.26
CA THR A 136 10.31 -3.88 -1.08
C THR A 136 9.31 -5.01 -1.33
N LEU A 137 8.26 -4.70 -2.10
CA LEU A 137 7.19 -5.63 -2.48
C LEU A 137 6.63 -6.42 -1.28
N VAL A 138 6.26 -5.70 -0.22
CA VAL A 138 5.64 -6.34 0.95
C VAL A 138 4.25 -6.79 0.55
N HIS A 139 4.00 -8.08 0.68
CA HIS A 139 2.71 -8.69 0.41
C HIS A 139 2.24 -9.47 1.63
N VAL A 140 1.08 -9.10 2.16
CA VAL A 140 0.43 -9.74 3.30
C VAL A 140 -0.96 -10.20 2.87
N THR A 141 -1.32 -11.41 3.23
CA THR A 141 -2.61 -12.01 2.90
C THR A 141 -3.25 -12.58 4.16
N ASN A 142 -4.52 -12.26 4.44
CA ASN A 142 -5.34 -12.94 5.45
C ASN A 142 -6.44 -13.77 4.77
N ARG A 143 -6.41 -15.09 4.93
CA ARG A 143 -7.37 -16.03 4.33
C ARG A 143 -8.58 -16.31 5.20
N ARG A 144 -8.63 -15.78 6.43
CA ARG A 144 -9.77 -15.94 7.35
C ARG A 144 -10.31 -14.61 7.89
N PRO A 145 -10.77 -13.69 7.02
CA PRO A 145 -11.19 -12.35 7.41
C PRO A 145 -12.63 -12.25 7.96
N LEU A 146 -13.32 -13.38 8.19
CA LEU A 146 -14.71 -13.37 8.70
C LEU A 146 -14.81 -12.81 10.14
N PHE A 147 -13.83 -13.15 10.99
CA PHE A 147 -13.79 -12.75 12.40
C PHE A 147 -12.49 -12.06 12.79
N THR A 148 -11.63 -11.82 11.81
CA THR A 148 -10.37 -11.11 11.95
C THR A 148 -10.24 -10.12 10.81
N HIS A 149 -9.46 -9.07 10.99
CA HIS A 149 -9.16 -8.15 9.89
C HIS A 149 -7.79 -7.51 10.06
N LEU A 150 -7.17 -7.14 8.94
CA LEU A 150 -5.88 -6.46 8.92
C LEU A 150 -6.04 -4.97 9.21
N ALA A 151 -5.00 -4.38 9.79
CA ALA A 151 -4.83 -2.95 9.92
C ALA A 151 -3.38 -2.58 9.60
N VAL A 152 -3.20 -1.35 9.13
CA VAL A 152 -1.87 -0.80 8.81
C VAL A 152 -1.73 0.54 9.50
N LYS A 153 -0.63 0.70 10.23
CA LYS A 153 -0.20 1.98 10.77
C LYS A 153 1.01 2.48 10.00
N VAL A 154 1.03 3.78 9.75
CA VAL A 154 2.16 4.50 9.19
C VAL A 154 2.49 5.62 10.17
N LYS A 155 3.73 5.65 10.69
CA LYS A 155 4.16 6.61 11.72
C LYS A 155 3.21 6.68 12.93
N GLY A 156 2.70 5.52 13.35
CA GLY A 156 1.78 5.38 14.48
C GLY A 156 0.30 5.62 14.17
N GLU A 157 -0.03 6.20 13.02
CA GLU A 157 -1.41 6.53 12.63
C GLU A 157 -2.02 5.44 11.75
N TYR A 158 -3.28 5.08 12.01
CA TYR A 158 -3.98 4.07 11.21
C TYR A 158 -4.37 4.63 9.84
N VAL A 159 -3.79 4.07 8.78
CA VAL A 159 -4.16 4.34 7.39
C VAL A 159 -5.14 3.30 6.84
N VAL A 160 -5.18 2.11 7.46
CA VAL A 160 -6.15 1.05 7.18
C VAL A 160 -6.77 0.58 8.49
N ALA A 161 -8.11 0.50 8.52
CA ALA A 161 -8.92 0.08 9.67
C ALA A 161 -8.71 0.94 10.95
N GLY A 162 -8.28 0.35 12.07
CA GLY A 162 -8.03 1.05 13.33
C GLY A 162 -9.23 1.27 14.27
N LYS A 163 -10.47 1.08 13.80
CA LYS A 163 -11.70 1.35 14.58
C LYS A 163 -12.49 0.09 15.00
N GLY A 164 -11.79 -1.03 15.18
CA GLY A 164 -12.40 -2.34 15.52
C GLY A 164 -13.33 -2.93 14.45
N LYS A 165 -13.27 -2.41 13.21
CA LYS A 165 -14.04 -2.89 12.05
C LYS A 165 -13.12 -3.02 10.85
N ILE A 166 -13.41 -3.98 9.99
CA ILE A 166 -12.74 -4.15 8.70
C ILE A 166 -12.90 -2.87 7.84
N SER A 167 -11.87 -2.52 7.08
CA SER A 167 -11.91 -1.37 6.18
C SER A 167 -12.47 -1.77 4.81
N LEU A 168 -12.86 -0.78 4.00
CA LEU A 168 -13.09 -0.99 2.57
C LEU A 168 -11.74 -0.98 1.83
N ASN A 169 -11.76 -1.14 0.51
CA ASN A 169 -10.54 -0.97 -0.29
C ASN A 169 -9.97 0.44 -0.08
N VAL A 170 -8.68 0.50 0.25
CA VAL A 170 -7.95 1.75 0.50
C VAL A 170 -6.65 1.71 -0.27
N THR A 171 -6.30 2.84 -0.88
CA THR A 171 -4.95 3.08 -1.40
C THR A 171 -4.40 4.33 -0.74
N TYR A 172 -3.31 4.19 0.00
CA TYR A 172 -2.69 5.27 0.75
C TYR A 172 -1.30 5.61 0.17
N PRO A 173 -0.93 6.90 0.08
CA PRO A 173 -1.78 8.06 0.35
C PRO A 173 -2.73 8.37 -0.82
N SER A 174 -2.40 7.92 -2.04
CA SER A 174 -3.22 8.08 -3.26
C SER A 174 -2.84 7.03 -4.30
N VAL A 175 -3.75 6.75 -5.24
CA VAL A 175 -3.52 5.82 -6.38
C VAL A 175 -2.56 6.35 -7.45
N LEU A 176 -2.12 7.61 -7.33
CA LEU A 176 -1.15 8.23 -8.23
C LEU A 176 0.31 8.24 -7.71
N GLU A 177 0.53 7.95 -6.42
CA GLU A 177 1.89 7.98 -5.86
C GLU A 177 2.73 6.80 -6.32
N ASP A 178 4.05 6.92 -6.34
CA ASP A 178 4.90 5.79 -6.76
C ASP A 178 4.99 4.69 -5.69
N SER A 179 5.02 5.10 -4.42
CA SER A 179 5.04 4.19 -3.27
C SER A 179 3.68 4.20 -2.59
N GLN A 180 2.90 3.15 -2.82
CA GLN A 180 1.55 3.04 -2.29
C GLN A 180 1.43 1.88 -1.30
N ILE A 181 0.50 2.04 -0.37
CA ILE A 181 -0.06 0.95 0.43
C ILE A 181 -1.45 0.67 -0.12
N LYS A 182 -1.63 -0.50 -0.73
CA LYS A 182 -2.91 -0.96 -1.30
C LYS A 182 -3.49 -2.04 -0.40
N TYR A 183 -4.62 -1.72 0.23
CA TYR A 183 -5.42 -2.69 0.96
C TYR A 183 -6.66 -3.06 0.14
N LYS A 184 -6.82 -4.36 -0.11
CA LYS A 184 -7.95 -4.92 -0.86
C LYS A 184 -8.67 -5.98 -0.05
N VAL A 185 -10.00 -5.91 -0.07
CA VAL A 185 -10.88 -6.94 0.48
C VAL A 185 -11.62 -7.60 -0.68
N PHE A 186 -11.47 -8.91 -0.79
CA PHE A 186 -12.24 -9.71 -1.74
C PHE A 186 -13.44 -10.30 -1.02
N LEU A 187 -14.56 -10.39 -1.75
CA LEU A 187 -15.84 -10.81 -1.20
C LEU A 187 -16.25 -12.17 -1.77
N THR A 188 -17.03 -12.93 -0.99
CA THR A 188 -17.80 -14.07 -1.48
C THR A 188 -19.01 -13.61 -2.28
N LYS A 189 -19.76 -14.56 -2.85
CA LYS A 189 -21.05 -14.29 -3.53
C LYS A 189 -22.08 -13.62 -2.60
N ASP A 190 -21.98 -13.86 -1.29
CA ASP A 190 -22.88 -13.31 -0.28
C ASP A 190 -22.39 -11.97 0.29
N ASN A 191 -21.42 -11.33 -0.37
CA ASN A 191 -20.78 -10.09 0.07
C ASN A 191 -20.07 -10.19 1.45
N LEU A 192 -19.59 -11.38 1.81
CA LEU A 192 -18.78 -11.58 3.02
C LEU A 192 -17.29 -11.54 2.70
N PRO A 193 -16.43 -11.05 3.60
CA PRO A 193 -14.97 -11.06 3.40
C PRO A 193 -14.46 -12.49 3.19
N SER A 194 -13.75 -12.72 2.08
CA SER A 194 -13.14 -14.00 1.72
C SER A 194 -11.62 -13.96 1.80
N LEU A 195 -11.01 -12.83 1.47
CA LEU A 195 -9.56 -12.62 1.46
C LEU A 195 -9.27 -11.14 1.72
N GLU A 196 -8.24 -10.86 2.53
CA GLU A 196 -7.63 -9.54 2.59
C GLU A 196 -6.21 -9.59 2.04
N GLU A 197 -5.83 -8.54 1.32
CA GLU A 197 -4.47 -8.34 0.85
C GLU A 197 -3.99 -6.93 1.21
N VAL A 198 -2.75 -6.84 1.73
CA VAL A 198 -2.00 -5.59 1.85
C VAL A 198 -0.78 -5.71 0.95
N HIS A 199 -0.63 -4.77 0.01
CA HIS A 199 0.55 -4.60 -0.82
C HIS A 199 1.23 -3.28 -0.45
N VAL A 200 2.52 -3.31 -0.17
CA VAL A 200 3.36 -2.11 -0.01
C VAL A 200 4.46 -2.16 -1.05
N ASP A 201 4.46 -1.19 -1.97
CA ASP A 201 5.38 -1.19 -3.10
C ASP A 201 6.85 -1.03 -2.64
N GLY A 202 7.12 -0.09 -1.73
CA GLY A 202 8.46 0.23 -1.24
C GLY A 202 9.36 0.89 -2.31
N PRO A 203 10.62 1.23 -1.97
CA PRO A 203 11.30 0.95 -0.70
C PRO A 203 10.71 1.72 0.48
N THR A 204 10.52 1.04 1.60
CA THR A 204 9.94 1.64 2.81
C THR A 204 10.93 2.58 3.51
N GLN A 205 10.52 3.83 3.69
CA GLN A 205 11.29 4.86 4.41
C GLN A 205 10.61 5.33 5.69
N GLU A 206 9.41 4.82 5.96
CA GLU A 206 8.60 5.19 7.11
C GLU A 206 8.38 3.95 7.98
N GLU A 207 8.14 4.17 9.27
CA GLU A 207 7.74 3.11 10.18
C GLU A 207 6.34 2.63 9.81
N ILE A 208 6.26 1.38 9.34
CA ILE A 208 5.00 0.73 8.95
C ILE A 208 4.79 -0.49 9.84
N GLU A 209 3.68 -0.52 10.57
CA GLU A 209 3.24 -1.67 11.35
C GLU A 209 2.00 -2.30 10.72
N ILE A 210 2.04 -3.62 10.52
CA ILE A 210 0.88 -4.38 10.07
C ILE A 210 0.37 -5.19 11.27
N GLN A 211 -0.91 -4.98 11.57
CA GLN A 211 -1.59 -5.52 12.72
C GLN A 211 -2.77 -6.40 12.29
N VAL A 212 -3.19 -7.29 13.18
CA VAL A 212 -4.44 -8.03 13.04
C VAL A 212 -5.34 -7.76 14.22
N TYR A 213 -6.62 -7.51 13.94
CA TYR A 213 -7.67 -7.52 14.94
C TYR A 213 -8.33 -8.89 14.98
N ARG A 214 -8.62 -9.38 16.18
CA ARG A 214 -9.33 -10.64 16.36
C ARG A 214 -10.59 -10.42 17.20
N ARG A 215 -11.78 -10.72 16.66
CA ARG A 215 -13.04 -10.44 17.34
C ARG A 215 -13.31 -11.33 18.56
N TYR A 216 -12.96 -12.61 18.47
CA TYR A 216 -13.28 -13.64 19.48
C TYR A 216 -12.01 -14.21 20.12
N SER A 217 -12.11 -14.79 21.32
CA SER A 217 -10.99 -15.48 21.97
C SER A 217 -10.72 -16.86 21.37
N LYS A 218 -9.59 -17.48 21.74
CA LYS A 218 -9.19 -18.83 21.31
C LYS A 218 -10.23 -19.91 21.63
N GLU A 219 -11.01 -19.71 22.68
CA GLU A 219 -12.05 -20.63 23.13
C GLU A 219 -13.19 -20.81 22.11
N TYR A 220 -13.40 -19.85 21.21
CA TYR A 220 -14.39 -19.94 20.12
C TYR A 220 -13.92 -20.82 18.94
N GLY A 221 -12.76 -21.48 19.07
CA GLY A 221 -12.24 -22.44 18.12
C GLY A 221 -11.44 -21.84 16.97
N ASN A 222 -10.82 -22.71 16.19
CA ASN A 222 -9.82 -22.37 15.16
C ASN A 222 -10.37 -21.55 14.00
N ALA A 223 -11.69 -21.60 13.75
CA ALA A 223 -12.33 -20.80 12.71
C ALA A 223 -12.27 -19.28 13.00
N THR A 224 -12.04 -18.90 14.26
CA THR A 224 -11.88 -17.50 14.69
C THR A 224 -10.44 -17.01 14.71
N ASN A 225 -9.48 -17.91 14.45
CA ASN A 225 -8.07 -17.55 14.34
C ASN A 225 -7.80 -16.93 12.96
N PRO A 226 -6.90 -15.93 12.88
CA PRO A 226 -6.43 -15.45 11.60
C PRO A 226 -5.62 -16.52 10.88
N ASP A 227 -5.51 -16.38 9.56
CA ASP A 227 -4.66 -17.20 8.70
C ASP A 227 -3.86 -16.26 7.81
N ILE A 228 -2.79 -15.70 8.38
CA ILE A 228 -1.99 -14.66 7.74
C ILE A 228 -0.70 -15.25 7.21
N THR A 229 -0.38 -14.93 5.96
CA THR A 229 0.92 -15.18 5.34
C THR A 229 1.49 -13.87 4.82
N PHE A 230 2.79 -13.66 4.98
CA PHE A 230 3.45 -12.46 4.49
C PHE A 230 4.79 -12.80 3.84
N ASN A 231 5.19 -11.97 2.89
CA ASN A 231 6.51 -11.99 2.30
C ASN A 231 6.94 -10.59 1.86
N TYR A 232 8.24 -10.35 1.81
CA TYR A 232 8.84 -9.10 1.37
C TYR A 232 10.31 -9.33 1.01
N PHE A 233 10.94 -8.35 0.38
CA PHE A 233 12.37 -8.40 0.05
C PHE A 233 13.13 -7.35 0.85
N VAL A 234 14.33 -7.71 1.33
CA VAL A 234 15.26 -6.79 2.02
C VAL A 234 16.62 -6.82 1.35
N PRO A 235 17.33 -5.68 1.25
CA PRO A 235 18.69 -5.63 0.73
C PRO A 235 19.63 -6.57 1.50
N ARG A 236 20.53 -7.26 0.78
CA ARG A 236 21.47 -8.21 1.41
C ARG A 236 22.42 -7.56 2.42
N GLU A 237 22.73 -6.28 2.24
CA GLU A 237 23.62 -5.53 3.13
C GLU A 237 23.04 -5.33 4.54
N ASN A 238 21.73 -5.50 4.72
CA ASN A 238 21.02 -5.31 6.00
C ASN A 238 20.77 -6.60 6.79
N LEU A 239 21.36 -7.74 6.42
CA LEU A 239 21.22 -8.97 7.20
C LEU A 239 22.19 -8.97 8.40
N THR A 240 21.88 -8.16 9.41
CA THR A 240 22.47 -8.32 10.75
C THR A 240 21.74 -9.44 11.48
N TYR A 241 22.39 -10.58 11.63
CA TYR A 241 21.86 -11.68 12.44
C TYR A 241 21.94 -11.29 13.92
N VAL A 242 20.80 -11.09 14.56
CA VAL A 242 20.70 -10.89 16.01
C VAL A 242 20.22 -12.18 16.64
N TRP A 243 21.04 -12.76 17.50
CA TRP A 243 20.63 -13.89 18.32
C TRP A 243 19.61 -13.42 19.35
N VAL A 244 18.38 -13.94 19.28
CA VAL A 244 17.36 -13.73 20.31
C VAL A 244 17.47 -14.89 21.31
N PRO A 245 17.74 -14.63 22.60
CA PRO A 245 17.77 -15.68 23.60
C PRO A 245 16.36 -16.24 23.78
N GLN A 246 16.20 -17.53 23.49
CA GLN A 246 14.96 -18.24 23.75
C GLN A 246 15.04 -18.87 25.14
N GLN A 247 14.19 -18.44 26.07
CA GLN A 247 14.09 -19.10 27.38
C GLN A 247 13.44 -20.47 27.20
N GLY A 248 14.18 -21.51 27.51
CA GLY A 248 13.74 -22.91 27.49
C GLY A 248 14.64 -23.76 28.38
N PRO A 249 14.25 -25.01 28.68
CA PRO A 249 15.12 -25.93 29.39
C PRO A 249 16.42 -26.09 28.60
N CYS A 250 17.56 -25.92 29.27
CA CYS A 250 18.86 -26.09 28.64
C CYS A 250 18.94 -27.51 28.06
N SER A 251 19.16 -27.63 26.75
CA SER A 251 19.32 -28.93 26.08
C SER A 251 20.62 -29.64 26.48
N VAL A 252 21.54 -28.90 27.08
CA VAL A 252 22.82 -29.38 27.63
C VAL A 252 23.17 -28.59 28.89
N THR A 253 23.82 -29.23 29.86
CA THR A 253 24.48 -28.53 30.96
C THR A 253 25.71 -27.80 30.42
N CYS A 254 25.80 -26.49 30.62
CA CYS A 254 27.02 -25.74 30.36
C CYS A 254 28.16 -26.32 31.22
N GLY A 255 29.32 -26.56 30.60
CA GLY A 255 30.53 -26.98 31.31
C GLY A 255 31.01 -25.89 32.28
N GLU A 256 31.74 -26.31 33.31
CA GLU A 256 32.30 -25.43 34.34
C GLU A 256 33.18 -24.35 33.70
N GLY A 257 32.82 -23.09 33.90
CA GLY A 257 33.60 -21.92 33.54
C GLY A 257 33.62 -20.94 34.71
N GLU A 258 34.82 -20.55 35.15
CA GLU A 258 34.98 -19.56 36.21
C GLU A 258 34.72 -18.15 35.68
N ALA A 259 33.72 -17.47 36.24
CA ALA A 259 33.51 -16.05 36.04
C ALA A 259 34.32 -15.27 37.09
N ALA A 260 35.30 -14.49 36.65
CA ALA A 260 35.98 -13.53 37.51
C ALA A 260 34.99 -12.43 37.91
N VAL A 261 34.57 -12.43 39.18
CA VAL A 261 33.76 -11.37 39.76
C VAL A 261 34.64 -10.13 39.89
N LEU A 262 34.39 -9.12 39.06
CA LEU A 262 34.92 -7.77 39.26
C LEU A 262 34.15 -7.13 40.42
N ASN A 263 34.80 -7.07 41.58
CA ASN A 263 34.32 -6.30 42.72
C ASN A 263 34.48 -4.79 42.43
N LEU A 264 33.39 -4.04 42.58
CA LEU A 264 33.38 -2.58 42.72
C LEU A 264 33.84 -2.17 44.12
#